data_AF-A0A2T5GLV2-F1
#
_entry.id   AF-A0A2T5GLV2-F1
#
_cell.length_a   1.000
_cell.length_b   1.000
_cell.length_c   1.000
_cell.angle_alpha   90.00
_cell.angle_beta   90.00
_cell.angle_gamma   90.00
#
_symmetry.space_group_name_H-M   'P 1'
#
loop_
_entity.id
_entity.type
_entity.pdbx_description
1 polymer ?
#
loop_
_entity_poly.entity_id
_entity_poly.type
_entity_poly.pdbx_seq_one_letter_code
_entity_poly.pdbx_strand_id
1 'polypeptide(L)'
;MTAGRIDQLTEAQRTCLRLVLTHHNSKEIAALVGVSPSAIDKRIERAIQILGVATRFEAARQLQQHERGEVDGVVPPRDFVATVGQAPTYERLPSEPIDVPSPPADTPDVRQIEPWGLVRRFFGLSGASGSTGVARNRFSVGDRIVRLIALMGLIAVTSMALINMAMTLTNLLRSNRDRSAPVHGTATMVPSGRTTMLKQRRDATDKVTTDFLKAEAAVDHAAMLAASCVSTLLQQRVAANLPVGTGVLALQMLSQASLDIINARQRFVEAHRALVDVRAEIGLGQFYGYGDTAECPPNEGALRADGPVRLAAVA
;
A
#
# COMPACT_ATOMS: atom_id res chain seq x y z
N MET A 1 -0.15 -11.35 47.87
CA MET A 1 -0.46 -12.42 46.88
C MET A 1 0.26 -12.26 45.54
N THR A 2 1.11 -11.24 45.36
CA THR A 2 1.82 -10.95 44.10
C THR A 2 3.12 -11.75 43.92
N ALA A 3 3.82 -12.09 45.01
CA ALA A 3 5.10 -12.82 44.99
C ALA A 3 5.01 -14.17 44.26
N GLY A 4 4.04 -15.02 44.63
CA GLY A 4 3.87 -16.34 43.99
C GLY A 4 3.46 -16.32 42.50
N ARG A 5 3.07 -15.16 41.94
CA ARG A 5 2.84 -15.01 40.49
C ARG A 5 4.14 -14.71 39.73
N ILE A 6 5.12 -14.08 40.39
CA ILE A 6 6.43 -13.78 39.82
C ILE A 6 7.26 -15.07 39.69
N ASP A 7 7.05 -16.03 40.59
CA ASP A 7 7.67 -17.37 40.52
C ASP A 7 7.19 -18.20 39.33
N GLN A 8 6.02 -17.88 38.77
CA GLN A 8 5.47 -18.55 37.59
C GLN A 8 6.07 -18.04 36.27
N LEU A 9 6.87 -16.97 36.31
CA LEU A 9 7.53 -16.44 35.13
C LEU A 9 8.75 -17.30 34.77
N THR A 10 8.82 -17.72 33.51
CA THR A 10 10.00 -18.39 32.96
C THR A 10 11.22 -17.46 32.93
N GLU A 11 12.43 -18.01 33.00
CA GLU A 11 13.67 -17.21 32.97
C GLU A 11 13.82 -16.38 31.68
N ALA A 12 13.30 -16.90 30.57
CA ALA A 12 13.24 -16.16 29.31
C ALA A 12 12.32 -14.93 29.39
N GLN A 13 11.20 -15.01 30.13
CA GLN A 13 10.31 -13.86 30.36
C GLN A 13 10.94 -12.85 31.32
N ARG A 14 11.58 -13.32 32.40
CA ARG A 14 12.31 -12.47 33.35
C ARG A 14 13.41 -11.68 32.65
N THR A 15 14.21 -12.34 31.81
CA THR A 15 15.26 -11.69 31.01
C THR A 15 14.69 -10.59 30.10
N CYS A 16 13.56 -10.84 29.43
CA CYS A 16 12.90 -9.82 28.60
C CYS A 16 12.43 -8.62 29.44
N LEU A 17 11.85 -8.86 30.62
CA LEU A 17 11.39 -7.80 31.53
C LEU A 17 12.57 -6.97 32.09
N ARG A 18 13.72 -7.58 32.40
CA ARG A 18 14.93 -6.85 32.79
C ARG A 18 15.39 -5.87 31.71
N LEU A 19 15.34 -6.27 30.43
CA LEU A 19 15.69 -5.40 29.31
C LEU A 19 14.65 -4.29 29.06
N VAL A 20 13.38 -4.51 29.41
CA VAL A 20 12.35 -3.48 29.36
C VAL A 20 12.62 -2.37 30.39
N LEU A 21 13.14 -2.71 31.58
CA LEU A 21 13.55 -1.72 32.59
C LEU A 21 14.73 -0.87 32.15
N THR A 22 15.65 -1.42 31.36
CA THR A 22 16.76 -0.67 30.77
C THR A 22 16.34 0.12 29.51
N HIS A 23 15.02 0.30 29.31
CA HIS A 23 14.41 1.08 28.24
C HIS A 23 14.64 0.56 26.80
N HIS A 24 14.95 -0.73 26.62
CA HIS A 24 15.06 -1.31 25.27
C HIS A 24 13.68 -1.51 24.62
N ASN A 25 13.62 -1.29 23.31
CA ASN A 25 12.44 -1.58 22.50
C ASN A 25 12.41 -3.08 22.09
N SER A 26 11.23 -3.64 21.76
CA SER A 26 11.07 -5.05 21.39
C SER A 26 11.97 -5.49 20.23
N LYS A 27 12.31 -4.57 19.31
CA LYS A 27 13.26 -4.82 18.21
C LYS A 27 14.71 -4.94 18.67
N GLU A 28 15.11 -4.13 19.66
CA GLU A 28 16.46 -4.14 20.22
C GLU A 28 16.65 -5.37 21.12
N ILE A 29 15.63 -5.71 21.92
CA ILE A 29 15.62 -6.93 22.73
C ILE A 29 15.72 -8.18 21.85
N ALA A 30 15.01 -8.19 20.71
CA ALA A 30 15.09 -9.25 19.72
C ALA A 30 16.52 -9.44 19.16
N ALA A 31 17.21 -8.35 18.85
CA ALA A 31 18.60 -8.39 18.37
C ALA A 31 19.57 -8.92 19.43
N LEU A 32 19.37 -8.55 20.70
CA LEU A 32 20.21 -9.01 21.82
C LEU A 32 19.97 -10.49 22.16
N VAL A 33 18.73 -10.96 22.10
CA VAL A 33 18.34 -12.33 22.49
C VAL A 33 18.39 -13.31 21.31
N GLY A 34 18.53 -12.83 20.07
CA GLY A 34 18.61 -13.67 18.87
C GLY A 34 17.27 -14.29 18.45
N VAL A 35 16.15 -13.60 18.70
CA VAL A 35 14.79 -14.07 18.38
C VAL A 35 14.01 -13.00 17.63
N SER A 36 12.88 -13.35 17.01
CA SER A 36 12.08 -12.36 16.27
C SER A 36 11.39 -11.34 17.20
N PRO A 37 11.19 -10.08 16.77
CA PRO A 37 10.51 -9.06 17.59
C PRO A 37 9.11 -9.47 18.05
N SER A 38 8.34 -10.15 17.20
CA SER A 38 7.01 -10.67 17.53
C SER A 38 7.06 -11.75 18.62
N ALA A 39 8.13 -12.55 18.69
CA ALA A 39 8.30 -13.54 19.75
C ALA A 39 8.57 -12.88 21.11
N ILE A 40 9.28 -11.75 21.13
CA ILE A 40 9.50 -10.95 22.35
C ILE A 40 8.19 -10.34 22.83
N ASP A 41 7.40 -9.74 21.93
CA ASP A 41 6.11 -9.14 22.29
C ASP A 41 5.17 -10.17 22.94
N LYS A 42 5.07 -11.38 22.35
CA LYS A 42 4.27 -12.48 22.92
C LYS A 42 4.78 -12.95 24.29
N ARG A 43 6.09 -12.94 24.53
CA ARG A 43 6.67 -13.30 25.83
C ARG A 43 6.33 -12.26 26.89
N ILE A 44 6.42 -10.97 26.55
CA ILE A 44 6.08 -9.86 27.44
C ILE A 44 4.58 -9.85 27.73
N GLU A 45 3.74 -10.05 26.72
CA GLU A 45 2.28 -10.11 26.88
C GLU A 45 1.85 -11.24 27.84
N ARG A 46 2.41 -12.45 27.67
CA ARG A 46 2.18 -13.56 28.60
C ARG A 46 2.64 -13.23 30.02
N ALA A 47 3.78 -12.54 30.17
CA ALA A 47 4.27 -12.14 31.48
C ALA A 47 3.34 -11.11 32.16
N ILE A 48 2.80 -10.16 31.39
CA ILE A 48 1.79 -9.20 31.86
C ILE A 48 0.53 -9.92 32.33
N GLN A 49 0.06 -10.92 31.57
CA GLN A 49 -1.11 -11.73 31.93
C GLN A 49 -0.90 -12.53 33.23
N ILE A 50 0.27 -13.14 33.40
CA ILE A 50 0.62 -13.89 34.62
C ILE A 50 0.67 -12.96 35.84
N LEU A 51 1.24 -11.76 35.68
CA LEU A 51 1.35 -10.80 36.78
C LEU A 51 0.04 -10.04 37.06
N GLY A 52 -0.87 -9.96 36.08
CA GLY A 52 -2.16 -9.29 36.19
C GLY A 52 -2.05 -7.76 36.20
N VAL A 53 -1.03 -7.22 35.53
CA VAL A 53 -0.74 -5.77 35.46
C VAL A 53 -1.18 -5.20 34.11
N ALA A 54 -1.28 -3.87 34.00
CA ALA A 54 -1.77 -3.24 32.77
C ALA A 54 -0.66 -2.93 31.77
N THR A 55 0.60 -2.80 32.22
CA THR A 55 1.70 -2.32 31.37
C THR A 55 2.97 -3.15 31.50
N ARG A 56 3.75 -3.22 30.40
CA ARG A 56 5.06 -3.89 30.38
C ARG A 56 6.07 -3.31 31.37
N PHE A 57 6.01 -2.00 31.62
CA PHE A 57 6.89 -1.32 32.58
C PHE A 57 6.49 -1.58 34.03
N GLU A 58 5.19 -1.74 34.29
CA GLU A 58 4.70 -2.16 35.61
C GLU A 58 5.08 -3.61 35.91
N ALA A 59 4.92 -4.51 34.95
CA ALA A 59 5.41 -5.89 35.03
C ALA A 59 6.91 -5.95 35.38
N ALA A 60 7.71 -5.13 34.69
CA ALA A 60 9.14 -5.11 34.90
C ALA A 60 9.54 -4.49 36.25
N ARG A 61 8.86 -3.41 36.70
CA ARG A 61 9.05 -2.84 38.04
C ARG A 61 8.71 -3.82 39.15
N GLN A 62 7.63 -4.58 38.99
CA GLN A 62 7.20 -5.58 39.97
C GLN A 62 8.22 -6.73 40.06
N LEU A 63 8.78 -7.17 38.93
CA LEU A 63 9.89 -8.14 38.91
C LEU A 63 11.12 -7.60 39.66
N GLN A 64 11.54 -6.35 39.38
CA GLN A 64 12.71 -5.76 40.05
C GLN A 64 12.52 -5.58 41.56
N GLN A 65 11.31 -5.24 42.02
CA GLN A 65 11.02 -5.14 43.45
C GLN A 65 11.12 -6.51 44.13
N HIS A 66 10.69 -7.58 43.45
CA HIS A 66 10.83 -8.95 43.95
C HIS A 66 12.29 -9.41 43.97
N GLU A 67 13.03 -9.20 42.89
CA GLU A 67 14.46 -9.54 42.82
C GLU A 67 15.29 -8.75 43.86
N ARG A 68 14.96 -7.48 44.12
CA ARG A 68 15.61 -6.69 45.18
C ARG A 68 15.29 -7.20 46.59
N GLY A 69 14.06 -7.66 46.83
CA GLY A 69 13.68 -8.28 48.11
C GLY A 69 14.28 -9.66 48.33
N GLU A 70 14.60 -10.39 47.24
CA GLU A 70 15.25 -11.71 47.28
C GLU A 70 16.76 -11.60 47.53
N VAL A 71 17.42 -10.58 46.98
CA VAL A 71 18.87 -10.34 47.15
C VAL A 71 19.23 -9.85 48.55
N ASP A 72 18.33 -9.15 49.25
CA ASP A 72 18.54 -8.71 50.65
C ASP A 72 18.46 -9.89 51.66
N GLY A 73 18.03 -11.08 51.22
CA GLY A 73 17.89 -12.29 52.03
C GLY A 73 19.04 -13.29 51.95
N VAL A 74 20.10 -13.03 51.15
CA VAL A 74 21.23 -13.96 50.97
C VAL A 74 22.54 -13.26 51.32
N VAL A 75 22.92 -13.32 52.60
CA VAL A 75 24.23 -12.87 53.12
C VAL A 75 25.20 -14.05 53.17
N PRO A 76 26.44 -13.89 52.68
CA PRO A 76 27.60 -14.19 53.53
C PRO A 76 28.74 -13.14 53.43
N PRO A 77 29.72 -13.17 54.33
CA PRO A 77 30.25 -11.96 54.97
C PRO A 77 31.64 -11.53 54.48
N ARG A 78 31.91 -10.22 54.48
CA ARG A 78 32.86 -9.56 55.40
C ARG A 78 33.18 -8.11 54.96
N ASP A 79 32.86 -7.23 55.90
CA ASP A 79 33.69 -6.20 56.51
C ASP A 79 34.21 -4.95 55.77
N PHE A 80 33.88 -3.83 56.45
CA PHE A 80 34.48 -2.49 56.55
C PHE A 80 33.99 -1.31 55.69
N VAL A 81 33.15 -0.50 56.37
CA VAL A 81 33.30 0.97 56.63
C VAL A 81 32.59 1.95 55.70
N ALA A 82 31.46 2.42 56.24
CA ALA A 82 30.89 3.77 56.27
C ALA A 82 31.62 4.91 55.52
N THR A 83 30.86 5.69 54.73
CA THR A 83 30.46 7.04 55.13
C THR A 83 29.30 7.59 54.28
N VAL A 84 28.52 8.44 54.94
CA VAL A 84 27.22 9.03 54.59
C VAL A 84 27.38 10.24 53.66
N GLY A 85 26.38 10.49 52.79
CA GLY A 85 26.33 11.64 51.88
C GLY A 85 24.92 11.98 51.37
N GLN A 86 24.07 12.44 52.30
CA GLN A 86 22.94 13.38 52.23
C GLN A 86 22.09 13.61 50.93
N ALA A 87 20.77 13.49 51.11
CA ALA A 87 19.71 14.00 50.22
C ALA A 87 19.28 15.44 50.61
N PRO A 88 18.80 16.28 49.66
CA PRO A 88 18.36 17.63 49.97
C PRO A 88 16.92 17.70 50.53
N THR A 89 16.83 18.54 51.54
CA THR A 89 15.70 19.03 52.35
C THR A 89 14.51 19.53 51.53
N TYR A 90 13.32 19.03 51.86
CA TYR A 90 12.10 19.83 51.83
C TYR A 90 11.43 19.76 53.21
N GLU A 91 11.01 20.92 53.66
CA GLU A 91 10.53 21.27 54.98
C GLU A 91 9.15 20.64 55.24
N ARG A 92 9.05 19.81 56.29
CA ARG A 92 7.82 19.13 56.69
C ARG A 92 7.00 20.09 57.55
N LEU A 93 5.96 20.69 56.97
CA LEU A 93 4.95 21.45 57.72
C LEU A 93 4.10 20.51 58.59
N PRO A 94 3.64 20.96 59.78
CA PRO A 94 2.83 20.15 60.69
C PRO A 94 1.41 19.94 60.14
N SER A 95 0.99 18.68 60.02
CA SER A 95 -0.37 18.30 59.60
C SER A 95 -1.31 18.32 60.80
N GLU A 96 -2.24 19.29 60.85
CA GLU A 96 -3.46 19.16 61.66
C GLU A 96 -4.43 18.16 60.99
N PRO A 97 -5.22 17.39 61.76
CA PRO A 97 -6.16 16.43 61.23
C PRO A 97 -7.42 17.14 60.73
N ILE A 98 -7.63 17.18 59.41
CA ILE A 98 -8.89 17.63 58.81
C ILE A 98 -9.80 16.39 58.73
N ASP A 99 -10.84 16.35 59.56
CA ASP A 99 -11.96 15.41 59.43
C ASP A 99 -12.76 15.75 58.16
N VAL A 100 -12.41 15.12 57.05
CA VAL A 100 -13.19 15.15 55.81
C VAL A 100 -14.11 13.93 55.80
N PRO A 101 -15.45 14.09 55.70
CA PRO A 101 -16.33 12.95 55.48
C PRO A 101 -16.02 12.30 54.13
N SER A 102 -15.61 11.03 54.13
CA SER A 102 -15.53 10.22 52.91
C SER A 102 -16.94 10.03 52.35
N PRO A 103 -17.27 10.52 51.13
CA PRO A 103 -18.49 10.09 50.46
C PRO A 103 -18.39 8.59 50.11
N PRO A 104 -19.51 7.86 50.05
CA PRO A 104 -19.51 6.43 49.77
C PRO A 104 -18.84 6.18 48.41
N ALA A 105 -17.89 5.25 48.38
CA ALA A 105 -17.26 4.80 47.14
C ALA A 105 -18.32 4.10 46.28
N ASP A 106 -18.66 4.69 45.13
CA ASP A 106 -19.39 3.98 44.08
C ASP A 106 -18.52 2.81 43.61
N THR A 107 -19.06 1.60 43.73
CA THR A 107 -18.47 0.42 43.12
C THR A 107 -18.39 0.62 41.61
N PRO A 108 -17.24 0.42 40.95
CA PRO A 108 -17.18 0.52 39.49
C PRO A 108 -18.10 -0.54 38.88
N ASP A 109 -19.06 -0.10 38.08
CA ASP A 109 -19.92 -0.98 37.29
C ASP A 109 -19.06 -1.78 36.29
N VAL A 110 -18.95 -3.09 36.53
CA VAL A 110 -18.14 -4.03 35.73
C VAL A 110 -18.79 -4.38 34.38
N ARG A 111 -19.83 -3.65 33.94
CA ARG A 111 -20.61 -3.99 32.74
C ARG A 111 -20.36 -3.16 31.48
N GLN A 112 -19.17 -2.58 31.28
CA GLN A 112 -18.80 -2.04 29.96
C GLN A 112 -17.37 -2.41 29.53
N ILE A 113 -17.21 -3.67 29.11
CA ILE A 113 -16.20 -4.04 28.12
C ILE A 113 -16.89 -3.93 26.76
N GLU A 114 -17.01 -2.71 26.22
CA GLU A 114 -17.35 -2.57 24.80
C GLU A 114 -16.07 -2.68 23.95
N PRO A 115 -16.07 -3.50 22.88
CA PRO A 115 -14.91 -3.71 22.01
C PRO A 115 -14.46 -2.45 21.26
N TRP A 116 -15.27 -1.39 21.25
CA TRP A 116 -15.00 -0.14 20.55
C TRP A 116 -14.69 1.06 21.47
N GLY A 117 -14.48 0.83 22.78
CA GLY A 117 -14.21 1.91 23.75
C GLY A 117 -12.96 2.74 23.42
N LEU A 118 -11.95 2.12 22.82
CA LEU A 118 -10.70 2.79 22.42
C LEU A 118 -10.91 3.71 21.21
N VAL A 119 -11.78 3.32 20.27
CA VAL A 119 -12.15 4.14 19.11
C VAL A 119 -12.98 5.34 19.56
N ARG A 120 -13.97 5.17 20.44
CA ARG A 120 -14.76 6.30 20.96
C ARG A 120 -13.94 7.30 21.80
N ARG A 121 -12.99 6.81 22.62
CA ARG A 121 -12.08 7.66 23.40
C ARG A 121 -11.08 8.41 22.53
N PHE A 122 -10.67 7.82 21.40
CA PHE A 122 -9.80 8.46 20.41
C PHE A 122 -10.54 9.49 19.56
N PHE A 123 -11.82 9.24 19.22
CA PHE A 123 -12.68 10.15 18.45
C PHE A 123 -13.43 11.20 19.28
N GLY A 124 -13.23 11.24 20.61
CA GLY A 124 -13.76 12.31 21.47
C GLY A 124 -15.28 12.31 21.68
N LEU A 125 -15.96 11.19 21.43
CA LEU A 125 -17.43 11.08 21.53
C LEU A 125 -17.94 10.60 22.90
N SER A 126 -17.05 10.38 23.88
CA SER A 126 -17.45 10.10 25.26
C SER A 126 -17.74 11.41 26.00
N GLY A 127 -19.03 11.70 26.22
CA GLY A 127 -19.45 12.68 27.20
C GLY A 127 -18.89 12.30 28.57
N ALA A 128 -18.16 13.25 29.17
CA ALA A 128 -17.77 13.37 30.57
C ALA A 128 -17.63 12.09 31.42
N SER A 129 -16.40 11.74 31.77
CA SER A 129 -15.94 11.72 33.18
C SER A 129 -14.54 11.11 33.23
N GLY A 130 -13.56 11.95 33.57
CA GLY A 130 -12.17 11.54 33.75
C GLY A 130 -11.44 12.68 34.43
N SER A 131 -11.10 12.46 35.69
CA SER A 131 -10.47 13.42 36.59
C SER A 131 -9.33 14.20 35.91
N THR A 132 -9.45 15.51 35.95
CA THR A 132 -8.40 16.46 35.62
C THR A 132 -7.13 16.13 36.41
N GLY A 133 -6.07 15.74 35.70
CA GLY A 133 -4.78 15.52 36.31
C GLY A 133 -3.69 15.29 35.26
N VAL A 134 -2.95 16.37 34.95
CA VAL A 134 -1.57 16.34 34.45
C VAL A 134 -1.36 15.90 32.99
N ALA A 135 -1.49 16.87 32.07
CA ALA A 135 -0.46 17.22 31.07
C ALA A 135 -0.93 18.36 30.13
N ARG A 136 -0.43 19.58 30.38
CA ARG A 136 0.02 20.58 29.38
C ARG A 136 -0.87 20.98 28.18
N ASN A 137 -2.17 20.77 28.18
CA ASN A 137 -2.97 21.12 27.00
C ASN A 137 -3.62 22.51 27.11
N ARG A 138 -2.84 23.54 26.75
CA ARG A 138 -3.19 24.97 26.76
C ARG A 138 -4.00 25.45 25.55
N PHE A 139 -4.38 24.54 24.66
CA PHE A 139 -5.18 24.87 23.47
C PHE A 139 -6.68 24.67 23.76
N SER A 140 -7.50 25.66 23.40
CA SER A 140 -8.98 25.57 23.46
C SER A 140 -9.48 24.36 22.68
N VAL A 141 -10.58 23.74 23.13
CA VAL A 141 -11.16 22.52 22.52
C VAL A 141 -11.39 22.72 21.01
N GLY A 142 -11.81 23.91 20.58
CA GLY A 142 -11.98 24.25 19.17
C GLY A 142 -10.68 24.28 18.36
N ASP A 143 -9.60 24.81 18.92
CA ASP A 143 -8.29 24.90 18.22
C ASP A 143 -7.69 23.51 17.97
N ARG A 144 -7.95 22.54 18.87
CA ARG A 144 -7.52 21.16 18.67
C ARG A 144 -8.28 20.45 17.56
N ILE A 145 -9.59 20.67 17.48
CA ILE A 145 -10.44 20.07 16.45
C ILE A 145 -10.00 20.57 15.07
N VAL A 146 -9.79 21.88 14.93
CA VAL A 146 -9.33 22.49 13.66
C VAL A 146 -7.96 21.93 13.26
N ARG A 147 -7.00 21.84 14.19
CA ARG A 147 -5.67 21.27 13.91
C ARG A 147 -5.72 19.78 13.58
N LEU A 148 -6.61 19.01 14.21
CA LEU A 148 -6.80 17.59 13.90
C LEU A 148 -7.39 17.38 12.50
N ILE A 149 -8.40 18.17 12.12
CA ILE A 149 -8.98 18.14 10.78
C ILE A 149 -7.94 18.53 9.73
N ALA A 150 -7.16 19.59 9.99
CA ALA A 150 -6.08 20.02 9.10
C ALA A 150 -4.99 18.95 8.97
N LEU A 151 -4.61 18.30 10.06
CA LEU A 151 -3.61 17.21 10.06
C LEU A 151 -4.14 15.97 9.32
N MET A 152 -5.41 15.60 9.51
CA MET A 152 -6.05 14.53 8.73
C MET A 152 -6.10 14.85 7.24
N GLY A 153 -6.43 16.08 6.86
CA GLY A 153 -6.39 16.54 5.48
C GLY A 153 -4.99 16.46 4.88
N LEU A 154 -3.97 16.92 5.60
CA LEU A 154 -2.58 16.84 5.18
C LEU A 154 -2.12 15.39 4.99
N ILE A 155 -2.46 14.51 5.93
CA ILE A 155 -2.12 13.07 5.84
C ILE A 155 -2.84 12.45 4.64
N ALA A 156 -4.10 12.78 4.39
CA ALA A 156 -4.84 12.26 3.24
C ALA A 156 -4.21 12.71 1.90
N VAL A 157 -3.86 14.00 1.77
CA VAL A 157 -3.25 14.55 0.55
C VAL A 157 -1.86 13.95 0.30
N THR A 158 -1.03 13.87 1.35
CA THR A 158 0.32 13.27 1.24
C THR A 158 0.24 11.78 0.92
N SER A 159 -0.70 11.04 1.52
CA SER A 159 -0.92 9.62 1.23
C SER A 159 -1.37 9.42 -0.23
N MET A 160 -2.31 10.25 -0.72
CA MET A 160 -2.76 10.20 -2.11
C MET A 160 -1.62 10.51 -3.09
N ALA A 161 -0.77 11.50 -2.77
CA ALA A 161 0.40 11.85 -3.57
C ALA A 161 1.43 10.72 -3.61
N LEU A 162 1.71 10.08 -2.47
CA LEU A 162 2.63 8.93 -2.39
C LEU A 162 2.11 7.73 -3.17
N ILE A 163 0.81 7.43 -3.09
CA ILE A 163 0.19 6.35 -3.87
C ILE A 163 0.29 6.65 -5.37
N ASN A 164 -0.01 7.88 -5.80
CA ASN A 164 0.13 8.30 -7.19
C ASN A 164 1.59 8.25 -7.68
N MET A 165 2.55 8.67 -6.85
CA MET A 165 3.97 8.61 -7.18
C MET A 165 4.46 7.14 -7.26
N ALA A 166 4.01 6.27 -6.36
CA ALA A 166 4.32 4.85 -6.40
C ALA A 166 3.72 4.16 -7.64
N MET A 167 2.47 4.46 -8.00
CA MET A 167 1.83 3.94 -9.20
C MET A 167 2.52 4.42 -10.48
N THR A 168 2.86 5.71 -10.57
CA THR A 168 3.59 6.27 -11.72
C THR A 168 4.99 5.71 -11.84
N LEU A 169 5.74 5.60 -10.74
CA LEU A 169 7.05 4.95 -10.73
C LEU A 169 6.94 3.47 -11.12
N THR A 170 5.94 2.75 -10.62
CA THR A 170 5.71 1.34 -10.99
C THR A 170 5.36 1.20 -12.47
N ASN A 171 4.57 2.11 -13.02
CA ASN A 171 4.24 2.13 -14.45
C ASN A 171 5.44 2.50 -15.32
N LEU A 172 6.29 3.44 -14.88
CA LEU A 172 7.53 3.79 -15.59
C LEU A 172 8.56 2.66 -15.52
N LEU A 173 8.70 2.01 -14.36
CA LEU A 173 9.58 0.86 -14.20
C LEU A 173 9.07 -0.35 -14.98
N ARG A 174 7.75 -0.59 -15.01
CA ARG A 174 7.14 -1.63 -15.85
C ARG A 174 7.35 -1.30 -17.33
N SER A 175 7.02 -0.09 -17.77
CA SER A 175 7.25 0.34 -19.16
C SER A 175 8.72 0.26 -19.56
N ASN A 176 9.65 0.63 -18.68
CA ASN A 176 11.08 0.54 -18.95
C ASN A 176 11.59 -0.90 -18.89
N ARG A 177 11.03 -1.74 -18.00
CA ARG A 177 11.29 -3.18 -17.94
C ARG A 177 10.74 -3.89 -19.16
N ASP A 178 9.61 -3.49 -19.71
CA ASP A 178 9.06 -4.05 -20.96
C ASP A 178 9.90 -3.59 -22.15
N ARG A 179 10.46 -2.37 -22.11
CA ARG A 179 11.45 -1.89 -23.10
C ARG A 179 12.83 -2.55 -23.00
N SER A 180 13.22 -3.00 -21.80
CA SER A 180 14.55 -3.55 -21.50
C SER A 180 14.56 -5.05 -21.27
N ALA A 181 13.40 -5.70 -21.20
CA ALA A 181 13.28 -7.14 -21.11
C ALA A 181 13.69 -7.69 -22.48
N PRO A 182 14.73 -8.53 -22.57
CA PRO A 182 14.91 -9.32 -23.76
C PRO A 182 13.68 -10.22 -23.86
N VAL A 183 12.83 -9.99 -24.86
CA VAL A 183 11.75 -10.90 -25.28
C VAL A 183 12.39 -12.11 -25.97
N HIS A 184 13.35 -12.72 -25.29
CA HIS A 184 14.00 -13.94 -25.73
C HIS A 184 13.58 -14.99 -24.71
N GLY A 185 12.39 -15.55 -24.96
CA GLY A 185 12.21 -16.94 -24.61
C GLY A 185 13.37 -17.69 -25.25
N THR A 186 14.15 -18.41 -24.45
CA THR A 186 15.19 -19.32 -24.91
C THR A 186 14.53 -20.46 -25.69
N ALA A 187 14.14 -20.17 -26.92
CA ALA A 187 13.79 -21.12 -27.95
C ALA A 187 14.64 -20.77 -29.17
N THR A 188 15.96 -20.89 -29.01
CA THR A 188 16.90 -21.08 -30.12
C THR A 188 16.58 -22.40 -30.82
N MET A 189 15.49 -22.43 -31.57
CA MET A 189 15.33 -23.36 -32.67
C MET A 189 15.44 -22.53 -33.95
N VAL A 190 16.65 -22.49 -34.50
CA VAL A 190 16.85 -22.05 -35.88
C VAL A 190 15.84 -22.82 -36.74
N PRO A 191 14.98 -22.15 -37.53
CA PRO A 191 13.92 -22.86 -38.23
C PRO A 191 14.54 -23.73 -39.32
N SER A 192 14.71 -25.02 -39.04
CA SER A 192 15.16 -26.03 -40.01
C SER A 192 14.01 -26.39 -40.95
N GLY A 193 13.52 -25.42 -41.72
CA GLY A 193 12.47 -25.61 -42.72
C GLY A 193 13.02 -25.42 -44.12
N ARG A 194 12.77 -26.40 -45.01
CA ARG A 194 12.93 -26.25 -46.46
C ARG A 194 12.32 -24.92 -46.93
N THR A 195 12.85 -24.31 -47.97
CA THR A 195 12.40 -23.02 -48.55
C THR A 195 10.88 -22.92 -48.80
N THR A 196 10.18 -24.06 -48.91
CA THR A 196 8.72 -24.16 -48.98
C THR A 196 7.99 -23.61 -47.76
N MET A 197 8.60 -23.62 -46.56
CA MET A 197 8.00 -23.10 -45.33
C MET A 197 8.09 -21.57 -45.21
N LEU A 198 9.01 -20.90 -45.91
CA LEU A 198 9.09 -19.43 -45.86
C LEU A 198 7.88 -18.78 -46.51
N LYS A 199 7.41 -19.34 -47.63
CA LYS A 199 6.18 -18.89 -48.29
C LYS A 199 4.97 -19.06 -47.37
N GLN A 200 4.80 -20.22 -46.74
CA GLN A 200 3.69 -20.50 -45.83
C GLN A 200 3.67 -19.55 -44.63
N ARG A 201 4.84 -19.22 -44.07
CA ARG A 201 4.96 -18.25 -42.96
C ARG A 201 4.61 -16.84 -43.41
N ARG A 202 5.05 -16.43 -44.61
CA ARG A 202 4.67 -15.16 -45.21
C ARG A 202 3.16 -15.08 -45.42
N ASP A 203 2.57 -16.09 -46.07
CA ASP A 203 1.13 -16.15 -46.32
C ASP A 203 0.33 -16.08 -45.01
N ALA A 204 0.79 -16.75 -43.95
CA ALA A 204 0.19 -16.66 -42.62
C ALA A 204 0.32 -15.26 -42.00
N THR A 205 1.47 -14.62 -42.17
CA THR A 205 1.73 -13.26 -41.67
C THR A 205 0.89 -12.24 -42.42
N ASP A 206 0.76 -12.35 -43.75
CA ASP A 206 -0.10 -11.52 -44.58
C ASP A 206 -1.57 -11.62 -44.15
N LYS A 207 -2.02 -12.84 -43.79
CA LYS A 207 -3.36 -13.06 -43.28
C LYS A 207 -3.59 -12.41 -41.92
N VAL A 208 -2.68 -12.61 -40.96
CA VAL A 208 -2.75 -11.98 -39.63
C VAL A 208 -2.71 -10.45 -39.75
N THR A 209 -1.84 -9.92 -40.61
CA THR A 209 -1.73 -8.49 -40.92
C THR A 209 -3.05 -7.93 -41.43
N THR A 210 -3.66 -8.61 -42.40
CA THR A 210 -4.95 -8.19 -42.98
C THR A 210 -6.05 -8.16 -41.91
N ASP A 211 -6.13 -9.20 -41.08
CA ASP A 211 -7.13 -9.29 -40.03
C ASP A 211 -6.89 -8.27 -38.90
N PHE A 212 -5.62 -8.00 -38.57
CA PHE A 212 -5.22 -6.99 -37.61
C PHE A 212 -5.64 -5.59 -38.05
N LEU A 213 -5.33 -5.20 -39.29
CA LEU A 213 -5.71 -3.88 -39.84
C LEU A 213 -7.23 -3.68 -39.89
N LYS A 214 -7.98 -4.74 -40.21
CA LYS A 214 -9.45 -4.70 -40.14
C LYS A 214 -9.95 -4.49 -38.72
N ALA A 215 -9.36 -5.19 -37.74
CA ALA A 215 -9.71 -5.05 -36.34
C ALA A 215 -9.39 -3.64 -35.80
N GLU A 216 -8.22 -3.10 -36.14
CA GLU A 216 -7.80 -1.74 -35.79
C GLU A 216 -8.77 -0.70 -36.34
N ALA A 217 -9.09 -0.77 -37.65
CA ALA A 217 -10.06 0.14 -38.27
C ALA A 217 -11.47 0.03 -37.64
N ALA A 218 -11.90 -1.17 -37.27
CA ALA A 218 -13.19 -1.37 -36.61
C ALA A 218 -13.24 -0.74 -35.21
N VAL A 219 -12.16 -0.83 -34.44
CA VAL A 219 -12.05 -0.20 -33.11
C VAL A 219 -12.05 1.33 -33.24
N ASP A 220 -11.34 1.89 -34.23
CA ASP A 220 -11.33 3.33 -34.50
C ASP A 220 -12.73 3.82 -34.87
N HIS A 221 -13.44 3.07 -35.71
CA HIS A 221 -14.82 3.37 -36.06
C HIS A 221 -15.75 3.30 -34.83
N ALA A 222 -15.59 2.29 -33.98
CA ALA A 222 -16.35 2.17 -32.74
C ALA A 222 -16.12 3.36 -31.79
N ALA A 223 -14.89 3.88 -31.72
CA ALA A 223 -14.55 5.05 -30.90
C ALA A 223 -15.29 6.31 -31.38
N MET A 224 -15.32 6.53 -32.70
CA MET A 224 -16.06 7.64 -33.31
C MET A 224 -17.56 7.54 -33.04
N LEU A 225 -18.15 6.36 -33.22
CA LEU A 225 -19.58 6.13 -32.96
C LEU A 225 -19.95 6.36 -31.49
N ALA A 226 -19.11 5.89 -30.55
CA ALA A 226 -19.33 6.08 -29.12
C ALA A 226 -19.31 7.58 -28.74
N ALA A 227 -18.34 8.34 -29.26
CA ALA A 227 -18.26 9.79 -29.04
C ALA A 227 -19.49 10.53 -29.63
N SER A 228 -19.89 10.16 -30.86
CA SER A 228 -21.08 10.72 -31.52
C SER A 228 -22.37 10.42 -30.74
N CYS A 229 -22.48 9.22 -30.16
CA CYS A 229 -23.62 8.83 -29.34
C CYS A 229 -23.75 9.72 -28.09
N VAL A 230 -22.64 9.98 -27.38
CA VAL A 230 -22.62 10.88 -26.21
C VAL A 230 -23.07 12.28 -26.60
N SER A 231 -22.55 12.83 -27.71
CA SER A 231 -22.96 14.14 -28.24
C SER A 231 -24.46 14.16 -28.55
N THR A 232 -24.95 13.14 -29.25
CA THR A 232 -26.36 13.02 -29.64
C THR A 232 -27.27 12.96 -28.40
N LEU A 233 -26.93 12.19 -27.37
CA LEU A 233 -27.72 12.12 -26.14
C LEU A 233 -27.80 13.45 -25.39
N LEU A 234 -26.74 14.25 -25.41
CA LEU A 234 -26.75 15.59 -24.83
C LEU A 234 -27.65 16.54 -25.63
N GLN A 235 -27.50 16.53 -26.97
CA GLN A 235 -28.30 17.35 -27.87
C GLN A 235 -29.79 17.00 -27.80
N GLN A 236 -30.14 15.72 -27.86
CA GLN A 236 -31.53 15.26 -27.83
C GLN A 236 -32.21 15.53 -26.49
N ARG A 237 -31.47 15.51 -25.38
CA ARG A 237 -32.02 15.89 -24.07
C ARG A 237 -32.45 17.35 -24.04
N VAL A 238 -31.61 18.24 -24.58
CA VAL A 238 -31.92 19.67 -24.69
C VAL A 238 -33.09 19.87 -25.65
N ALA A 239 -33.07 19.23 -26.83
CA ALA A 239 -34.13 19.32 -27.82
C ALA A 239 -35.49 18.83 -27.30
N ALA A 240 -35.49 17.82 -26.42
CA ALA A 240 -36.69 17.27 -25.80
C ALA A 240 -37.11 17.97 -24.49
N ASN A 241 -36.45 19.07 -24.10
CA ASN A 241 -36.70 19.80 -22.84
C ASN A 241 -36.67 18.89 -21.59
N LEU A 242 -35.78 17.90 -21.57
CA LEU A 242 -35.67 16.96 -20.45
C LEU A 242 -34.77 17.51 -19.34
N PRO A 243 -35.05 17.20 -18.05
CA PRO A 243 -34.18 17.57 -16.95
C PRO A 243 -32.74 17.07 -17.13
N VAL A 244 -31.77 17.81 -16.60
CA VAL A 244 -30.32 17.48 -16.70
C VAL A 244 -30.02 16.09 -16.15
N GLY A 245 -30.74 15.65 -15.10
CA GLY A 245 -30.60 14.33 -14.48
C GLY A 245 -31.03 13.15 -15.36
N THR A 246 -31.84 13.39 -16.41
CA THR A 246 -32.35 12.32 -17.27
C THR A 246 -31.24 11.68 -18.07
N GLY A 247 -31.07 10.36 -17.92
CA GLY A 247 -30.07 9.59 -18.67
C GLY A 247 -28.61 9.83 -18.22
N VAL A 248 -28.36 10.41 -17.04
CA VAL A 248 -26.99 10.61 -16.52
C VAL A 248 -26.24 9.28 -16.38
N LEU A 249 -26.90 8.22 -15.92
CA LEU A 249 -26.29 6.90 -15.82
C LEU A 249 -25.88 6.35 -17.20
N ALA A 250 -26.71 6.54 -18.22
CA ALA A 250 -26.39 6.15 -19.59
C ALA A 250 -25.19 6.93 -20.16
N LEU A 251 -25.11 8.24 -19.91
CA LEU A 251 -23.93 9.04 -20.26
C LEU A 251 -22.67 8.54 -19.56
N GLN A 252 -22.75 8.22 -18.28
CA GLN A 252 -21.61 7.72 -17.52
C GLN A 252 -21.13 6.37 -18.10
N MET A 253 -22.05 5.45 -18.40
CA MET A 253 -21.72 4.18 -19.03
C MET A 253 -21.11 4.34 -20.42
N LEU A 254 -21.64 5.25 -21.25
CA LEU A 254 -21.09 5.53 -22.58
C LEU A 254 -19.71 6.21 -22.52
N SER A 255 -19.50 7.10 -21.54
CA SER A 255 -18.19 7.69 -21.28
C SER A 255 -17.17 6.62 -20.88
N GLN A 256 -17.56 5.68 -20.02
CA GLN A 256 -16.71 4.56 -19.64
C GLN A 256 -16.40 3.65 -20.84
N ALA A 257 -17.41 3.29 -21.63
CA ALA A 257 -17.22 2.51 -22.85
C ALA A 257 -16.28 3.21 -23.85
N SER A 258 -16.39 4.53 -23.99
CA SER A 258 -15.49 5.32 -24.84
C SER A 258 -14.04 5.25 -24.37
N LEU A 259 -13.81 5.33 -23.05
CA LEU A 259 -12.48 5.14 -22.47
C LEU A 259 -11.94 3.73 -22.72
N ASP A 260 -12.78 2.70 -22.57
CA ASP A 260 -12.37 1.32 -22.81
C ASP A 260 -11.98 1.07 -24.27
N ILE A 261 -12.69 1.68 -25.23
CA ILE A 261 -12.33 1.63 -26.66
C ILE A 261 -11.00 2.36 -26.91
N ILE A 262 -10.76 3.53 -26.33
CA ILE A 262 -9.48 4.23 -26.45
C ILE A 262 -8.34 3.38 -25.88
N ASN A 263 -8.56 2.75 -24.73
CA ASN A 263 -7.61 1.82 -24.13
C ASN A 263 -7.39 0.58 -25.00
N ALA A 264 -8.40 0.12 -25.76
CA ALA A 264 -8.24 -0.96 -26.73
C ALA A 264 -7.31 -0.52 -27.88
N ARG A 265 -7.49 0.69 -28.44
CA ARG A 265 -6.59 1.23 -29.47
C ARG A 265 -5.13 1.27 -29.02
N GLN A 266 -4.88 1.71 -27.79
CA GLN A 266 -3.53 1.72 -27.23
C GLN A 266 -2.90 0.31 -27.20
N ARG A 267 -3.69 -0.72 -26.90
CA ARG A 267 -3.24 -2.12 -26.96
C ARG A 267 -2.97 -2.59 -28.39
N PHE A 268 -3.70 -2.10 -29.40
CA PHE A 268 -3.35 -2.36 -30.80
C PHE A 268 -1.99 -1.74 -31.17
N VAL A 269 -1.70 -0.52 -30.74
CA VAL A 269 -0.38 0.11 -30.97
C VAL A 269 0.75 -0.69 -30.32
N GLU A 270 0.55 -1.17 -29.10
CA GLU A 270 1.52 -2.02 -28.40
C GLU A 270 1.67 -3.39 -29.06
N ALA A 271 0.57 -4.01 -29.47
CA ALA A 271 0.59 -5.27 -30.22
C ALA A 271 1.30 -5.12 -31.56
N HIS A 272 1.11 -3.99 -32.27
CA HIS A 272 1.82 -3.70 -33.51
C HIS A 272 3.33 -3.70 -33.30
N ARG A 273 3.82 -3.06 -32.22
CA ARG A 273 5.25 -3.08 -31.86
C ARG A 273 5.75 -4.50 -31.54
N ALA A 274 4.99 -5.27 -30.77
CA ALA A 274 5.37 -6.64 -30.42
C ALA A 274 5.43 -7.58 -31.64
N LEU A 275 4.55 -7.38 -32.63
CA LEU A 275 4.56 -8.15 -33.88
C LEU A 275 5.82 -7.90 -34.72
N VAL A 276 6.49 -6.76 -34.55
CA VAL A 276 7.79 -6.49 -35.18
C VAL A 276 8.86 -7.46 -34.69
N ASP A 277 8.83 -7.88 -33.43
CA ASP A 277 9.81 -8.83 -32.90
C ASP A 277 9.53 -10.25 -33.40
N VAL A 278 8.25 -10.63 -33.46
CA VAL A 278 7.79 -11.93 -33.99
C VAL A 278 8.29 -12.16 -35.42
N ARG A 279 8.42 -11.11 -36.23
CA ARG A 279 8.93 -11.21 -37.62
C ARG A 279 10.36 -11.78 -37.67
N ALA A 280 11.19 -11.46 -36.69
CA ALA A 280 12.56 -11.96 -36.61
C ALA A 280 12.55 -13.43 -36.18
N GLU A 281 11.70 -13.80 -35.22
CA GLU A 281 11.56 -15.17 -34.72
C GLU A 281 11.10 -16.15 -35.80
N ILE A 282 10.18 -15.73 -36.68
CA ILE A 282 9.66 -16.59 -37.77
C ILE A 282 10.57 -16.64 -39.01
N GLY A 283 11.68 -15.90 -39.01
CA GLY A 283 12.66 -15.86 -40.09
C GLY A 283 12.28 -14.94 -41.26
N LEU A 284 11.43 -13.93 -41.02
CA LEU A 284 10.99 -12.95 -42.04
C LEU A 284 11.63 -11.57 -41.90
N GLY A 285 12.46 -11.33 -40.88
CA GLY A 285 12.95 -9.98 -40.53
C GLY A 285 13.84 -9.26 -41.55
N GLN A 286 14.37 -9.93 -42.56
CA GLN A 286 15.13 -9.30 -43.65
C GLN A 286 14.31 -9.06 -44.92
N PHE A 287 13.15 -9.70 -45.08
CA PHE A 287 12.42 -9.77 -46.36
C PHE A 287 10.96 -9.31 -46.26
N TYR A 288 10.48 -8.96 -45.07
CA TYR A 288 9.08 -8.56 -44.83
C TYR A 288 9.01 -7.26 -44.02
N GLY A 289 8.46 -6.22 -44.63
CA GLY A 289 8.48 -4.84 -44.12
C GLY A 289 7.23 -4.38 -43.36
N TYR A 290 6.28 -5.26 -43.07
CA TYR A 290 5.12 -4.87 -42.27
C TYR A 290 5.55 -4.54 -40.83
N GLY A 291 5.12 -3.38 -40.32
CA GLY A 291 5.50 -2.87 -39.01
C GLY A 291 6.92 -2.30 -38.91
N ASP A 292 7.63 -2.15 -40.03
CA ASP A 292 8.92 -1.48 -40.01
C ASP A 292 8.75 0.03 -39.74
N THR A 293 9.62 0.59 -38.90
CA THR A 293 9.71 2.04 -38.66
C THR A 293 10.50 2.76 -39.74
N ALA A 294 11.10 2.01 -40.68
CA ALA A 294 11.74 2.58 -41.85
C ALA A 294 10.74 3.38 -42.69
N GLU A 295 11.23 4.47 -43.28
CA GLU A 295 10.48 5.27 -44.25
C GLU A 295 9.97 4.34 -45.37
N CYS A 296 8.68 4.41 -45.67
CA CYS A 296 8.07 3.56 -46.68
C CYS A 296 8.85 3.76 -47.99
N PRO A 297 9.47 2.71 -48.56
CA PRO A 297 10.25 2.87 -49.78
C PRO A 297 9.33 3.49 -50.85
N PRO A 298 9.84 4.44 -51.66
CA PRO A 298 9.04 5.08 -52.67
C PRO A 298 8.34 4.01 -53.50
N ASN A 299 7.04 4.18 -53.72
CA ASN A 299 6.21 3.22 -54.41
C ASN A 299 6.72 3.00 -55.85
N GLU A 300 7.65 2.05 -56.03
CA GLU A 300 8.18 1.66 -57.34
C GLU A 300 7.13 0.93 -58.20
N GLY A 301 5.98 0.57 -57.62
CA GLY A 301 4.83 -0.08 -58.27
C GLY A 301 3.66 0.86 -58.60
N ALA A 302 3.74 2.15 -58.30
CA ALA A 302 2.77 3.12 -58.80
C ALA A 302 3.02 3.18 -60.31
N LEU A 303 2.02 2.78 -61.09
CA LEU A 303 1.99 3.04 -62.52
C LEU A 303 2.30 4.53 -62.71
N ARG A 304 3.54 4.84 -63.12
CA ARG A 304 3.89 6.18 -63.57
C ARG A 304 2.93 6.44 -64.73
N ALA A 305 2.17 7.53 -64.63
CA ALA A 305 1.17 7.94 -65.60
C ALA A 305 1.83 8.46 -66.89
N ASP A 306 2.87 7.79 -67.37
CA ASP A 306 3.63 8.23 -68.53
C ASP A 306 3.75 7.07 -69.52
N GLY A 307 2.85 7.11 -70.51
CA GLY A 307 2.91 6.29 -71.72
C GLY A 307 1.70 5.38 -71.94
N PRO A 308 1.03 5.43 -73.11
CA PRO A 308 -0.03 4.50 -73.46
C PRO A 308 0.54 3.09 -73.66
N VAL A 309 0.22 2.19 -72.75
CA VAL A 309 0.57 0.76 -72.85
C VAL A 309 -0.25 0.12 -73.97
N ARG A 310 0.38 -0.18 -75.10
CA ARG A 310 -0.23 -1.03 -76.14
C ARG A 310 -0.17 -2.48 -75.69
N LEU A 311 -1.31 -3.03 -75.29
CA LEU A 311 -1.46 -4.46 -75.07
C LEU A 311 -1.38 -5.18 -76.42
N ALA A 312 -0.28 -5.92 -76.65
CA ALA A 312 -0.21 -6.88 -77.74
C ALA A 312 -0.98 -8.13 -77.30
N ALA A 313 -2.17 -8.33 -77.89
CA ALA A 313 -2.87 -9.60 -77.78
C ALA A 313 -2.05 -10.66 -78.52
N VAL A 314 -1.59 -11.68 -77.80
CA VAL A 314 -1.06 -12.90 -78.40
C VAL A 314 -2.28 -13.75 -78.75
N ALA A 315 -2.54 -13.87 -80.05
CA ALA A 315 -3.47 -14.84 -80.64
C ALA A 315 -2.75 -16.18 -80.86
#